data_AF-A0A3M9LKG9-F1
#
_entry.id   AF-A0A3M9LKG9-F1
#
_cell.length_a   1.000
_cell.length_b   1.000
_cell.length_c   1.000
_cell.angle_alpha   90.00
_cell.angle_beta   90.00
_cell.angle_gamma   90.00
#
_symmetry.space_group_name_H-M   'P 1'
#
loop_
_entity.id
_entity.type
_entity.pdbx_description
1 polymer ?
#
loop_
_entity_poly.entity_id
_entity_poly.type
_entity_poly.pdbx_seq_one_letter_code
_entity_poly.pdbx_strand_id
1 'polypeptide(L)'
;MLCGDYIRSGDIFGRVTDKTILYTRIQSEDRDLITVPNLKLMSNPLITIRSSGTIISTNVSLAYDICRQDIETALLKAADEAGLEDSFVHVLELGDFSVTYKVGGSVERD
;
A
#
# COMPACT_ATOMS: atom_id res chain seq x y z
N MET A 1 -13.57 -7.22 -0.75
CA MET A 1 -13.51 -7.65 0.65
C MET A 1 -13.86 -9.12 0.77
N LEU A 2 -12.82 -9.93 0.91
CA LEU A 2 -12.85 -11.36 1.22
C LEU A 2 -12.35 -11.56 2.66
N CYS A 3 -12.67 -12.71 3.26
CA CYS A 3 -12.05 -13.08 4.53
C CYS A 3 -10.53 -13.20 4.33
N GLY A 4 -9.76 -12.59 5.23
CA GLY A 4 -8.31 -12.48 5.12
C GLY A 4 -7.81 -11.12 4.64
N ASP A 5 -8.62 -10.34 3.90
CA ASP A 5 -8.27 -8.99 3.47
C ASP A 5 -8.12 -8.06 4.69
N TYR A 6 -7.20 -7.11 4.61
CA TYR A 6 -7.21 -5.96 5.50
C TYR A 6 -8.11 -4.87 4.90
N ILE A 7 -8.91 -4.23 5.73
CA ILE A 7 -9.76 -3.12 5.32
C ILE A 7 -9.54 -1.90 6.17
N ARG A 8 -9.74 -0.72 5.56
CA ARG A 8 -9.86 0.56 6.26
C ARG A 8 -11.16 1.24 5.84
N SER A 9 -11.99 1.62 6.81
CA SER A 9 -13.23 2.36 6.57
C SER A 9 -13.49 3.32 7.74
N GLY A 10 -13.34 4.62 7.50
CA GLY A 10 -13.31 5.63 8.56
C GLY A 10 -12.20 5.31 9.58
N ASP A 11 -12.56 5.26 10.86
CA ASP A 11 -11.66 4.94 11.98
C ASP A 11 -11.43 3.44 12.20
N ILE A 12 -12.06 2.58 11.37
CA ILE A 12 -11.96 1.13 11.53
C ILE A 12 -10.87 0.62 10.59
N PHE A 13 -9.85 -0.02 11.16
CA PHE A 13 -8.80 -0.72 10.44
C PHE A 13 -8.63 -2.14 11.01
N GLY A 14 -8.45 -3.13 10.14
CA GLY A 14 -8.18 -4.50 10.59
C GLY A 14 -8.42 -5.56 9.53
N ARG A 15 -8.23 -6.82 9.93
CA ARG A 15 -8.37 -8.00 9.07
C ARG A 15 -9.78 -8.55 9.11
N VAL A 16 -10.38 -8.81 7.96
CA VAL A 16 -11.72 -9.41 7.87
C VAL A 16 -11.64 -10.88 8.26
N THR A 17 -12.30 -11.25 9.35
CA THR A 17 -12.30 -12.63 9.85
C THR A 17 -13.51 -13.42 9.37
N ASP A 18 -14.67 -12.75 9.28
CA ASP A 18 -15.94 -13.39 8.92
C ASP A 18 -16.90 -12.39 8.28
N LYS A 19 -17.80 -12.88 7.43
CA LYS A 19 -18.83 -12.07 6.76
C LYS A 19 -20.16 -12.79 6.72
N THR A 20 -21.18 -12.13 7.23
CA THR A 20 -22.60 -12.54 7.15
C THR A 20 -23.39 -11.52 6.32
N ILE A 21 -24.66 -11.82 6.02
CA ILE A 21 -25.54 -10.92 5.28
C ILE A 21 -25.77 -9.56 5.99
N LEU A 22 -25.77 -9.55 7.32
CA LEU A 22 -26.05 -8.35 8.12
C LEU A 22 -24.80 -7.60 8.60
N TYR A 23 -23.70 -8.32 8.82
CA TYR A 23 -22.50 -7.76 9.44
C TYR A 23 -21.22 -8.43 8.94
N THR A 24 -20.12 -7.72 9.17
CA THR A 24 -18.76 -8.20 8.94
C THR A 24 -18.00 -8.14 10.27
N ARG A 25 -17.22 -9.17 10.59
CA ARG A 25 -16.28 -9.16 11.72
C ARG A 25 -14.88 -8.84 11.24
N ILE A 26 -14.25 -7.91 11.97
CA ILE A 26 -12.92 -7.40 11.69
C ILE A 26 -12.09 -7.56 12.96
N GLN A 27 -10.91 -8.14 12.84
CA GLN A 27 -9.92 -8.14 13.91
C GLN A 27 -9.02 -6.92 13.79
N SER A 28 -9.00 -6.08 14.82
CA SER A 28 -8.12 -4.91 14.91
C SER A 28 -6.65 -5.32 15.06
N GLU A 29 -5.73 -4.36 14.90
CA GLU A 29 -4.31 -4.52 15.20
C GLU A 29 -4.05 -4.91 16.68
N ASP A 30 -4.86 -4.39 17.60
CA ASP A 30 -4.85 -4.75 19.03
C ASP A 30 -5.48 -6.11 19.32
N ARG A 31 -5.82 -6.89 18.28
CA ARG A 31 -6.49 -8.20 18.32
C ARG A 31 -7.93 -8.19 18.84
N ASP A 32 -8.53 -7.02 19.02
CA ASP A 32 -9.96 -6.89 19.32
C ASP A 32 -10.85 -7.33 18.16
N LEU A 33 -11.99 -7.94 18.46
CA LEU A 33 -12.97 -8.38 17.47
C LEU A 33 -14.12 -7.36 17.33
N ILE A 34 -14.12 -6.62 16.23
CA ILE A 34 -15.07 -5.56 15.93
C ILE A 34 -16.16 -6.11 15.00
N THR A 35 -17.43 -5.99 15.38
CA THR A 35 -18.57 -6.34 14.52
C THR A 35 -19.16 -5.08 13.91
N VAL A 36 -19.13 -4.99 12.59
CA VAL A 36 -19.61 -3.81 11.85
C VAL A 36 -20.80 -4.20 10.98
N PRO A 37 -21.96 -3.53 11.12
CA PRO A 37 -23.08 -3.73 10.21
C PRO A 37 -22.69 -3.38 8.77
N ASN A 38 -23.09 -4.21 7.80
CA ASN A 38 -22.74 -4.00 6.40
C ASN A 38 -23.26 -2.65 5.87
N LEU A 39 -24.42 -2.18 6.36
CA LEU A 39 -24.96 -0.87 6.02
C LEU A 39 -24.02 0.27 6.41
N LYS A 40 -23.38 0.18 7.58
CA LYS A 40 -22.40 1.19 8.04
C LYS A 40 -21.14 1.18 7.20
N LEU A 41 -20.66 0.00 6.77
CA LEU A 41 -19.53 -0.13 5.85
C LEU A 41 -19.84 0.46 4.47
N MET A 42 -21.08 0.34 3.99
CA MET A 42 -21.49 0.89 2.69
C MET A 42 -21.61 2.42 2.69
N SER A 43 -21.89 3.03 3.85
CA SER A 43 -22.00 4.49 3.97
C SER A 43 -20.66 5.20 3.91
N ASN A 44 -19.54 4.49 4.06
CA ASN A 44 -18.19 5.06 4.07
C ASN A 44 -17.34 4.49 2.92
N PRO A 45 -16.38 5.25 2.37
CA PRO A 45 -15.36 4.70 1.48
C PRO A 45 -14.63 3.53 2.15
N LEU A 46 -14.44 2.45 1.39
CA LEU A 46 -13.82 1.22 1.87
C LEU A 46 -12.56 0.94 1.07
N ILE A 47 -11.40 1.02 1.74
CA ILE A 47 -10.11 0.67 1.16
C ILE A 47 -9.85 -0.80 1.49
N THR A 48 -9.65 -1.63 0.46
CA THR A 48 -9.26 -3.04 0.65
C THR A 48 -7.78 -3.19 0.34
N ILE A 49 -7.02 -3.68 1.31
CA ILE A 49 -5.62 -4.07 1.20
C ILE A 49 -5.62 -5.58 1.10
N ARG A 50 -5.42 -6.09 -0.11
CA ARG A 50 -5.39 -7.53 -0.36
C ARG A 50 -4.12 -8.13 0.22
N SER A 51 -4.22 -9.35 0.72
CA SER A 51 -3.07 -10.13 1.18
C SER A 51 -2.17 -10.61 0.03
N SER A 52 -2.70 -10.69 -1.20
CA SER A 52 -1.93 -10.98 -2.42
C SER A 52 -1.70 -9.68 -3.22
N GLY A 53 -0.45 -9.37 -3.52
CA GLY A 53 -0.04 -8.18 -4.26
C GLY A 53 0.15 -6.94 -3.38
N THR A 54 1.07 -7.01 -2.40
CA THR A 54 1.43 -5.84 -1.60
C THR A 54 2.39 -4.97 -2.40
N ILE A 55 1.99 -3.75 -2.74
CA ILE A 55 2.91 -2.77 -3.34
C ILE A 55 3.74 -2.16 -2.21
N ILE A 56 5.05 -2.41 -2.23
CA ILE A 56 6.01 -1.74 -1.37
C ILE A 56 6.59 -0.56 -2.14
N SER A 57 6.62 0.61 -1.52
CA SER A 57 7.23 1.79 -2.14
C SER A 57 7.87 2.69 -1.10
N THR A 58 8.88 3.44 -1.53
CA THR A 58 9.60 4.42 -0.72
C THR A 58 9.83 5.70 -1.53
N ASN A 59 10.05 6.80 -0.81
CA ASN A 59 10.34 8.10 -1.40
C ASN A 59 11.81 8.44 -1.15
N VAL A 60 12.51 8.89 -2.19
CA VAL A 60 13.93 9.27 -2.15
C VAL A 60 14.08 10.65 -2.77
N SER A 61 14.70 11.57 -2.05
CA SER A 61 14.99 12.92 -2.53
C SER A 61 16.44 13.01 -3.02
N LEU A 62 16.64 13.41 -4.26
CA LEU A 62 17.96 13.46 -4.91
C LEU A 62 18.22 14.85 -5.47
N ALA A 63 19.45 15.34 -5.28
CA ALA A 63 19.86 16.66 -5.76
C ALA A 63 19.85 16.74 -7.30
N TYR A 64 19.68 17.95 -7.83
CA TYR A 64 19.63 18.23 -9.27
C TYR A 64 20.94 17.96 -10.04
N ASP A 65 22.04 17.69 -9.33
CA ASP A 65 23.37 17.50 -9.90
C ASP A 65 23.57 16.11 -10.54
N ILE A 66 22.54 15.26 -10.51
CA ILE A 66 22.60 13.88 -11.04
C ILE A 66 21.65 13.76 -12.23
N CYS A 67 22.11 13.11 -13.30
CA CYS A 67 21.28 12.86 -14.47
C CYS A 67 20.08 11.97 -14.09
N ARG A 68 18.87 12.41 -14.47
CA ARG A 68 17.62 11.70 -14.19
C ARG A 68 17.63 10.25 -14.70
N GLN A 69 18.23 9.99 -15.85
CA GLN A 69 18.30 8.65 -16.43
C GLN A 69 19.12 7.69 -15.56
N ASP A 70 20.22 8.18 -14.99
CA ASP A 70 21.07 7.40 -14.08
C ASP A 70 20.36 7.11 -12.77
N ILE A 71 19.62 8.09 -12.23
CA ILE A 71 18.77 7.93 -11.05
C ILE A 71 17.71 6.84 -11.29
N GLU A 72 16.98 6.93 -12.39
CA GLU A 72 15.88 6.00 -12.69
C GLU A 72 16.40 4.58 -12.85
N THR A 73 17.52 4.40 -13.55
CA THR A 73 18.18 3.10 -13.72
C THR A 73 18.67 2.53 -12.39
N ALA A 74 19.29 3.36 -11.55
CA ALA A 74 19.80 2.92 -10.25
C ALA A 74 18.67 2.54 -9.28
N LEU A 75 17.58 3.31 -9.26
CA LEU A 75 16.43 3.04 -8.41
C LEU A 75 15.67 1.78 -8.84
N LEU A 76 15.47 1.58 -10.16
CA LEU A 76 14.87 0.35 -10.67
C LEU A 76 15.73 -0.88 -10.34
N LYS A 77 17.05 -0.77 -10.49
CA LYS A 77 17.96 -1.84 -10.13
C LYS A 77 17.90 -2.17 -8.63
N ALA A 78 17.84 -1.16 -7.77
CA ALA A 78 17.70 -1.36 -6.33
C ALA A 78 16.35 -2.02 -5.96
N ALA A 79 15.27 -1.71 -6.69
CA ALA A 79 13.97 -2.35 -6.50
C ALA A 79 13.99 -3.84 -6.90
N ASP A 80 14.66 -4.16 -8.01
CA ASP A 80 14.89 -5.54 -8.47
C ASP A 80 15.75 -6.33 -7.46
N GLU A 81 16.84 -5.75 -6.98
CA GLU A 81 17.69 -6.35 -5.94
C GLU A 81 16.95 -6.56 -4.60
N ALA A 82 15.92 -5.75 -4.32
CA ALA A 82 15.04 -5.91 -3.17
C ALA A 82 13.97 -7.00 -3.34
N GLY A 83 13.90 -7.64 -4.51
CA GLY A 83 12.93 -8.70 -4.82
C GLY A 83 11.53 -8.17 -5.12
N LEU A 84 11.42 -6.95 -5.65
CA LEU A 84 10.13 -6.37 -6.06
C LEU A 84 9.83 -6.69 -7.53
N GLU A 85 8.64 -7.23 -7.78
CA GLU A 85 8.09 -7.43 -9.12
C GLU A 85 7.39 -6.15 -9.62
N ASP A 86 7.24 -6.01 -10.94
CA ASP A 86 6.63 -4.82 -11.58
C ASP A 86 7.17 -3.47 -11.04
N SER A 87 8.49 -3.41 -10.85
CA SER A 87 9.18 -2.25 -10.28
C SER A 87 8.96 -0.99 -11.13
N PHE A 88 8.67 0.13 -10.47
CA PHE A 88 8.39 1.43 -11.08
C PHE A 88 9.08 2.57 -10.34
N VAL A 89 9.39 3.65 -11.08
CA VAL A 89 9.91 4.91 -10.55
C VAL A 89 9.07 6.08 -11.06
N HIS A 90 8.67 6.98 -10.17
CA HIS A 90 7.90 8.18 -10.48
C HIS A 90 8.48 9.42 -9.82
N VAL A 91 8.41 10.56 -10.50
CA VAL A 91 8.71 11.85 -9.87
C VAL A 91 7.45 12.34 -9.17
N LEU A 92 7.54 12.61 -7.86
CA LEU A 92 6.44 13.14 -7.06
C LEU A 92 6.47 14.66 -7.01
N GLU A 93 7.65 15.25 -6.81
CA GLU A 93 7.79 16.68 -6.54
C GLU A 93 9.15 17.20 -7.02
N LEU A 94 9.13 18.43 -7.52
CA LEU A 94 10.33 19.23 -7.82
C LEU A 94 10.50 20.23 -6.69
N GLY A 95 11.35 19.92 -5.71
CA GLY A 95 11.66 20.82 -4.61
C GLY A 95 12.71 21.85 -5.01
N ASP A 96 13.03 22.79 -4.11
CA ASP A 96 13.97 23.87 -4.42
C ASP A 96 15.41 23.39 -4.66
N PHE A 97 15.80 22.27 -4.03
CA PHE A 97 17.17 21.73 -4.08
C PHE A 97 17.26 20.26 -4.50
N SER A 98 16.12 19.57 -4.61
CA SER A 98 16.07 18.14 -4.92
C SER A 98 14.76 17.77 -5.60
N VAL A 99 14.81 16.69 -6.38
CA VAL A 99 13.63 16.02 -6.91
C VAL A 99 13.28 14.83 -6.02
N THR A 100 12.02 14.73 -5.64
CA THR A 100 11.51 13.58 -4.87
C THR A 100 11.01 12.52 -5.84
N TYR A 101 11.66 11.35 -5.80
CA TYR A 101 11.28 10.17 -6.55
C TYR A 101 10.57 9.18 -5.64
N LYS A 102 9.57 8.50 -6.17
CA LYS A 102 8.95 7.33 -5.56
C LYS A 102 9.38 6.10 -6.34
N VAL A 103 9.98 5.14 -5.65
CA VAL A 103 10.32 3.82 -6.21
C VAL A 103 9.50 2.77 -5.48
N GLY A 104 8.98 1.78 -6.21
CA GLY A 104 8.25 0.67 -5.61
C GLY A 104 7.93 -0.43 -6.59
N GLY A 105 7.32 -1.50 -6.11
CA GLY A 105 6.90 -2.65 -6.89
C GLY A 105 6.03 -3.57 -6.05
N SER A 106 5.41 -4.57 -6.66
CA SER A 106 4.67 -5.61 -5.95
C SER A 106 5.63 -6.60 -5.30
N VAL A 107 5.31 -7.05 -4.10
CA VAL A 107 5.87 -8.27 -3.54
C VAL A 107 4.79 -9.35 -3.54
N GLU A 108 5.08 -10.46 -4.18
CA GLU A 108 4.29 -11.67 -4.08
C GLU A 108 4.87 -12.51 -2.94
N ARG A 109 4.04 -12.88 -1.97
CA ARG A 109 4.43 -13.82 -0.91
C ARG A 109 4.03 -15.21 -1.38
N ASP A 110 5.02 -16.05 -1.68
CA ASP A 110 4.89 -17.52 -1.78
C ASP A 110 4.48 -18.12 -0.42
#